data_AF-A0A8D8BQI9-F1
#
_entry.id   AF-A0A8D8BQI9-F1
#
_cell.length_a   1.000
_cell.length_b   1.000
_cell.length_c   1.000
_cell.angle_alpha   90.00
_cell.angle_beta   90.00
_cell.angle_gamma   90.00
#
_symmetry.space_group_name_H-M   'P 1'
#
loop_
_entity.id
_entity.type
_entity.pdbx_description
1 polymer ?
#
loop_
_entity_poly.entity_id
_entity_poly.type
_entity_poly.pdbx_seq_one_letter_code
_entity_poly.pdbx_strand_id
1 'polypeptide(L)'
;QSTWCKDLLTSIMTNTPHTWSQHTLQCFPPVLNDFFVQNSIPKENKQLLKKSVDEEYRNWAGMSNENDIISHFGAAGTPPLFLCLLFKMIVETDTISPVAYKTLERIGARALSAHLRKLCDYLVFEVSNSGVGAHVNKCVDTINDMIWKYNILTIDRLVLCLSLRTLEGNEAQVSFCIIQLLLLKTSEFRNRLQEFVNNNSPEHWKQNNWHERHLAFHQKFPEKFAPDESVSHPSTLPVYFGNVCLRFLPVLDITIHRYLEVPATMSKTLDVLLDHL
;
A
#
# COMPACT_ATOMS: atom_id res chain seq x y z
N GLN A 1 5.72 20.42 31.31
CA GLN A 1 5.37 19.82 29.99
C GLN A 1 4.57 18.56 30.26
N SER A 2 3.47 18.32 29.52
CA SER A 2 2.44 17.36 29.92
C SER A 2 2.93 15.90 29.84
N THR A 3 3.10 15.27 30.99
CA THR A 3 3.59 13.89 31.17
C THR A 3 2.87 12.87 30.28
N TRP A 4 1.55 13.01 30.12
CA TRP A 4 0.73 12.09 29.31
C TRP A 4 1.20 11.92 27.86
N CYS A 5 1.65 13.00 27.21
CA CYS A 5 2.03 12.97 25.80
C CYS A 5 3.35 12.22 25.62
N LYS A 6 4.31 12.46 26.51
CA LYS A 6 5.59 11.75 26.50
C LYS A 6 5.41 10.26 26.77
N ASP A 7 4.56 9.89 27.72
CA ASP A 7 4.28 8.49 28.06
C ASP A 7 3.61 7.76 26.89
N LEU A 8 2.63 8.41 26.24
CA LEU A 8 1.97 7.88 25.05
C LEU A 8 2.96 7.68 23.90
N LEU A 9 3.76 8.68 23.57
CA LEU A 9 4.74 8.60 22.48
C LEU A 9 5.81 7.53 22.76
N THR A 10 6.25 7.40 24.02
CA THR A 10 7.22 6.36 24.42
C THR A 10 6.62 4.96 24.25
N SER A 11 5.35 4.77 24.61
CA SER A 11 4.63 3.52 24.38
C SER A 11 4.49 3.20 22.88
N ILE A 12 4.15 4.19 22.05
CA ILE A 12 4.07 4.02 20.59
C ILE A 12 5.42 3.63 20.02
N MET A 13 6.51 4.30 20.43
CA MET A 13 7.86 4.01 19.94
C MET A 13 8.37 2.65 20.38
N THR A 14 7.92 2.14 21.53
CA THR A 14 8.26 0.80 22.01
C THR A 14 7.60 -0.29 21.16
N ASN A 15 6.34 -0.09 20.74
CA ASN A 15 5.58 -1.08 19.98
C ASN A 15 5.79 -0.98 18.46
N THR A 16 5.93 0.25 17.96
CA THR A 16 6.10 0.57 16.55
C THR A 16 7.17 1.64 16.39
N PRO A 17 8.46 1.26 16.50
CA PRO A 17 9.55 2.20 16.29
C PRO A 17 9.47 2.78 14.87
N HIS A 18 9.32 4.11 14.74
CA HIS A 18 9.29 4.80 13.46
C HIS A 18 9.94 6.20 13.53
N THR A 19 10.20 6.77 12.37
CA THR A 19 10.61 8.17 12.22
C THR A 19 9.55 8.94 11.46
N TRP A 20 9.76 10.24 11.27
CA TRP A 20 8.96 11.10 10.40
C TRP A 20 9.90 11.81 9.43
N SER A 21 9.39 12.17 8.26
CA SER A 21 10.15 13.01 7.34
C SER A 21 10.32 14.42 7.90
N GLN A 22 11.36 15.13 7.48
CA GLN A 22 11.65 16.47 7.97
C GLN A 22 10.52 17.45 7.66
N HIS A 23 9.93 17.37 6.47
CA HIS A 23 8.84 18.25 6.05
C HIS A 23 7.56 18.03 6.87
N THR A 24 7.24 16.78 7.25
CA THR A 24 6.11 16.51 8.15
C THR A 24 6.43 16.95 9.58
N LEU A 25 7.65 16.69 10.08
CA LEU A 25 8.08 17.11 11.42
C LEU A 25 8.04 18.63 11.60
N GLN A 26 8.34 19.40 10.56
CA GLN A 26 8.28 20.86 10.61
C GLN A 26 6.86 21.40 10.84
N CYS A 27 5.83 20.61 10.50
CA CYS A 27 4.43 20.95 10.76
C CYS A 27 3.96 20.55 12.16
N PHE A 28 4.74 19.77 12.91
CA PHE A 28 4.37 19.35 14.26
C PHE A 28 4.58 20.47 15.29
N PRO A 29 3.78 20.51 16.37
CA PRO A 29 4.10 21.31 17.54
C PRO A 29 5.54 21.03 18.04
N PRO A 30 6.27 22.05 18.54
CA PRO A 30 7.68 21.92 18.92
C PRO A 30 7.97 20.74 19.86
N VAL A 31 7.08 20.49 20.84
CA VAL A 31 7.24 19.40 21.81
C VAL A 31 7.26 18.01 21.14
N LEU A 32 6.47 17.81 20.07
CA LEU A 32 6.47 16.56 19.32
C LEU A 32 7.70 16.46 18.42
N ASN A 33 8.09 17.58 17.78
CA ASN A 33 9.30 17.65 16.97
C ASN A 33 10.54 17.26 17.79
N ASP A 34 10.73 17.90 18.94
CA ASP A 34 11.85 17.63 19.86
C ASP A 34 11.89 16.16 20.27
N PHE A 35 10.73 15.56 20.57
CA PHE A 35 10.65 14.15 20.94
C PHE A 35 11.16 13.22 19.82
N PHE A 36 10.70 13.42 18.58
CA PHE A 36 11.09 12.56 17.45
C PHE A 36 12.53 12.80 16.98
N VAL A 37 13.05 14.02 17.14
CA VAL A 37 14.48 14.31 16.89
C VAL A 37 15.37 13.57 17.90
N GLN A 38 14.97 13.54 19.18
CA GLN A 38 15.72 12.84 20.24
C GLN A 38 15.63 11.30 20.14
N ASN A 39 14.50 10.79 19.60
CA ASN A 39 14.22 9.34 19.51
C ASN A 39 14.26 8.85 18.05
N SER A 40 15.17 9.38 17.23
CA SER A 40 15.30 8.96 15.84
C SER A 40 15.80 7.52 15.72
N ILE A 41 15.34 6.81 14.67
CA ILE A 41 15.71 5.42 14.38
C ILE A 41 16.55 5.40 13.11
N PRO A 42 17.57 4.53 13.01
CA PRO A 42 18.36 4.35 11.80
C PRO A 42 17.46 4.09 10.58
N LYS A 43 17.69 4.85 9.51
CA LYS A 43 17.05 4.59 8.22
C LYS A 43 17.64 3.29 7.64
N GLU A 44 16.77 2.45 7.07
CA GLU A 44 17.21 1.24 6.39
C GLU A 44 18.06 1.56 5.16
N ASN A 45 19.08 0.75 4.91
CA ASN A 45 19.89 0.87 3.71
C ASN A 45 19.14 0.28 2.51
N LYS A 46 18.78 1.15 1.55
CA LYS A 46 17.98 0.77 0.38
C LYS A 46 18.73 -0.09 -0.63
N GLN A 47 20.05 0.09 -0.75
CA GLN A 47 20.88 -0.78 -1.58
C GLN A 47 20.95 -2.19 -1.00
N LEU A 48 21.01 -2.29 0.33
CA LEU A 48 20.93 -3.58 1.02
C LEU A 48 19.55 -4.23 0.81
N LEU A 49 18.46 -3.45 0.92
CA LEU A 49 17.10 -3.94 0.62
C LEU A 49 17.02 -4.52 -0.80
N LYS A 50 17.50 -3.78 -1.82
CA LYS A 50 17.53 -4.27 -3.21
C LYS A 50 18.31 -5.57 -3.34
N LYS A 51 19.51 -5.63 -2.75
CA LYS A 51 20.36 -6.82 -2.77
C LYS A 51 19.67 -8.03 -2.13
N SER A 52 19.03 -7.85 -0.97
CA SER A 52 18.28 -8.91 -0.29
C SER A 52 17.09 -9.40 -1.10
N VAL A 53 16.35 -8.50 -1.77
CA VAL A 53 15.26 -8.88 -2.68
C VAL A 53 15.78 -9.68 -3.87
N ASP A 54 16.92 -9.29 -4.46
CA ASP A 54 17.53 -10.04 -5.56
C ASP A 54 18.09 -11.40 -5.15
N GLU A 55 18.62 -11.53 -3.94
CA GLU A 55 19.06 -12.80 -3.35
C GLU A 55 17.87 -13.73 -3.12
N GLU A 56 16.83 -13.26 -2.43
CA GLU A 56 15.64 -14.07 -2.16
C GLU A 56 14.87 -14.43 -3.43
N TYR A 57 14.87 -13.57 -4.45
CA TYR A 57 14.27 -13.89 -5.74
C TYR A 57 15.03 -15.01 -6.48
N ARG A 58 16.37 -15.02 -6.40
CA ARG A 58 17.17 -16.13 -6.93
C ARG A 58 16.92 -17.43 -6.16
N ASN A 59 16.77 -17.34 -4.83
CA ASN A 59 16.39 -18.50 -4.01
C ASN A 59 15.03 -19.06 -4.46
N TRP A 60 14.03 -18.19 -4.64
CA TRP A 60 12.72 -18.59 -5.16
C TRP A 60 12.83 -19.33 -6.50
N ALA A 61 13.57 -18.76 -7.46
CA ALA A 61 13.74 -19.35 -8.79
C ALA A 61 14.52 -20.68 -8.77
N GLY A 62 15.38 -20.90 -7.77
CA GLY A 62 16.16 -22.12 -7.60
C GLY A 62 15.44 -23.24 -6.84
N MET A 63 14.34 -22.94 -6.14
CA MET A 63 13.56 -23.93 -5.39
C MET A 63 12.49 -24.56 -6.27
N SER A 64 12.35 -25.89 -6.20
CA SER A 64 11.36 -26.66 -6.97
C SER A 64 10.31 -27.36 -6.11
N ASN A 65 10.56 -27.53 -4.80
CA ASN A 65 9.64 -28.18 -3.88
C ASN A 65 8.67 -27.15 -3.26
N GLU A 66 7.37 -27.29 -3.51
CA GLU A 66 6.35 -26.36 -3.00
C GLU A 66 6.36 -26.23 -1.48
N ASN A 67 6.56 -27.32 -0.73
CA ASN A 67 6.53 -27.29 0.74
C ASN A 67 7.71 -26.50 1.30
N ASP A 68 8.89 -26.66 0.69
CA ASP A 68 10.09 -25.93 1.10
C ASP A 68 9.93 -24.44 0.79
N ILE A 69 9.35 -24.11 -0.37
CA ILE A 69 9.02 -22.72 -0.75
C ILE A 69 8.08 -22.08 0.28
N ILE A 70 6.95 -22.74 0.57
CA ILE A 70 5.96 -22.21 1.52
C ILE A 70 6.56 -22.08 2.93
N SER A 71 7.41 -23.03 3.33
CA SER A 71 8.08 -23.00 4.62
C SER A 71 9.06 -21.83 4.71
N HIS A 72 9.94 -21.66 3.71
CA HIS A 72 10.95 -20.60 3.71
C HIS A 72 10.33 -19.20 3.60
N PHE A 73 9.44 -18.99 2.64
CA PHE A 73 8.88 -17.65 2.37
C PHE A 73 7.65 -17.30 3.21
N GLY A 74 7.00 -18.30 3.82
CA GLY A 74 5.81 -18.12 4.64
C GLY A 74 6.05 -18.20 6.16
N ALA A 75 7.24 -18.60 6.61
CA ALA A 75 7.53 -18.70 8.04
C ALA A 75 7.57 -17.34 8.76
N ALA A 76 7.13 -17.32 10.02
CA ALA A 76 7.31 -16.18 10.89
C ALA A 76 8.79 -15.96 11.20
N GLY A 77 9.24 -14.71 11.19
CA GLY A 77 10.63 -14.33 11.51
C GLY A 77 11.57 -14.24 10.32
N THR A 78 11.13 -14.63 9.11
CA THR A 78 11.90 -14.37 7.89
C THR A 78 11.76 -12.90 7.45
N PRO A 79 12.72 -12.37 6.67
CA PRO A 79 12.63 -11.02 6.15
C PRO A 79 11.33 -10.83 5.36
N PRO A 80 10.54 -9.77 5.63
CA PRO A 80 9.22 -9.61 5.03
C PRO A 80 9.33 -9.07 3.59
N LEU A 81 9.89 -9.88 2.69
CA LEU A 81 10.22 -9.48 1.32
C LEU A 81 9.30 -10.10 0.28
N PHE A 82 8.40 -11.00 0.68
CA PHE A 82 7.58 -11.77 -0.26
C PHE A 82 6.79 -10.93 -1.28
N LEU A 83 6.21 -9.79 -0.88
CA LEU A 83 5.52 -8.92 -1.83
C LEU A 83 6.48 -8.26 -2.85
N CYS A 84 7.74 -8.03 -2.50
CA CYS A 84 8.78 -7.59 -3.44
C CYS A 84 9.09 -8.71 -4.44
N LEU A 85 9.08 -9.97 -3.99
CA LEU A 85 9.29 -11.12 -4.86
C LEU A 85 8.14 -11.29 -5.85
N LEU A 86 6.89 -11.17 -5.40
CA LEU A 86 5.72 -11.20 -6.29
C LEU A 86 5.77 -10.08 -7.33
N PHE A 87 6.15 -8.87 -6.91
CA PHE A 87 6.39 -7.77 -7.84
C PHE A 87 7.41 -8.15 -8.91
N LYS A 88 8.56 -8.72 -8.53
CA LYS A 88 9.58 -9.18 -9.50
C LYS A 88 9.07 -10.29 -10.41
N MET A 89 8.35 -11.28 -9.87
CA MET A 89 7.75 -12.36 -10.68
C MET A 89 6.86 -11.78 -11.77
N ILE A 90 5.94 -10.88 -11.41
CA ILE A 90 5.02 -10.27 -12.39
C ILE A 90 5.77 -9.40 -13.39
N VAL A 91 6.79 -8.63 -12.96
CA VAL A 91 7.65 -7.84 -13.86
C VAL A 91 8.33 -8.71 -14.92
N GLU A 92 8.74 -9.93 -14.56
CA GLU A 92 9.51 -10.83 -15.44
C GLU A 92 8.64 -11.79 -16.24
N THR A 93 7.56 -12.33 -15.66
CA THR A 93 6.79 -13.44 -16.22
C THR A 93 5.31 -13.14 -16.47
N ASP A 94 4.82 -11.96 -16.06
CA ASP A 94 3.40 -11.56 -16.12
C ASP A 94 2.43 -12.62 -15.55
N THR A 95 2.90 -13.42 -14.58
CA THR A 95 2.17 -14.55 -14.02
C THR A 95 2.52 -14.78 -12.56
N ILE A 96 1.60 -15.38 -11.81
CA ILE A 96 1.79 -15.80 -10.42
C ILE A 96 1.44 -17.27 -10.30
N SER A 97 2.37 -18.05 -9.74
CA SER A 97 2.17 -19.49 -9.53
C SER A 97 1.20 -19.77 -8.36
N PRO A 98 0.49 -20.92 -8.36
CA PRO A 98 -0.37 -21.32 -7.23
C PRO A 98 0.36 -21.41 -5.88
N VAL A 99 1.61 -21.86 -5.87
CA VAL A 99 2.45 -21.93 -4.65
C VAL A 99 2.67 -20.56 -4.01
N ALA A 100 2.67 -19.48 -4.81
CA ALA A 100 2.79 -18.13 -4.31
C ALA A 100 1.55 -17.68 -3.53
N TYR A 101 0.34 -18.07 -3.96
CA TYR A 101 -0.88 -17.83 -3.19
C TYR A 101 -0.91 -18.62 -1.88
N LYS A 102 -0.51 -19.90 -1.89
CA LYS A 102 -0.35 -20.70 -0.66
C LYS A 102 0.64 -20.05 0.32
N THR A 103 1.69 -19.44 -0.20
CA THR A 103 2.68 -18.71 0.61
C THR A 103 2.08 -17.43 1.20
N LEU A 104 1.28 -16.67 0.45
CA LEU A 104 0.52 -15.51 0.97
C LEU A 104 -0.45 -15.91 2.09
N GLU A 105 -1.18 -17.01 1.92
CA GLU A 105 -2.07 -17.55 2.94
C GLU A 105 -1.31 -17.91 4.22
N ARG A 106 -0.13 -18.53 4.06
CA ARG A 106 0.75 -18.88 5.19
C ARG A 106 1.27 -17.66 5.96
N ILE A 107 1.61 -16.57 5.27
CA ILE A 107 2.02 -15.29 5.87
C ILE A 107 0.85 -14.71 6.67
N GLY A 108 -0.35 -14.70 6.08
CA GLY A 108 -1.57 -14.19 6.69
C GLY A 108 -1.66 -12.67 6.75
N ALA A 109 -2.89 -12.16 6.87
CA ALA A 109 -3.21 -10.73 6.72
C ALA A 109 -2.45 -9.80 7.70
N ARG A 110 -2.19 -10.27 8.93
CA ARG A 110 -1.49 -9.46 9.95
C ARG A 110 -0.03 -9.22 9.57
N ALA A 111 0.70 -10.28 9.22
CA ALA A 111 2.12 -10.17 8.88
C ALA A 111 2.34 -9.50 7.51
N LEU A 112 1.37 -9.63 6.59
CA LEU A 112 1.43 -9.03 5.26
C LEU A 112 1.69 -7.51 5.27
N SER A 113 1.25 -6.80 6.32
CA SER A 113 1.52 -5.36 6.48
C SER A 113 3.01 -5.03 6.57
N ALA A 114 3.84 -5.94 7.11
CA ALA A 114 5.29 -5.76 7.11
C ALA A 114 5.89 -5.93 5.71
N HIS A 115 5.35 -6.87 4.92
CA HIS A 115 5.77 -7.05 3.54
C HIS A 115 5.38 -5.85 2.67
N LEU A 116 4.21 -5.25 2.94
CA LEU A 116 3.73 -4.08 2.20
C LEU A 116 4.63 -2.87 2.42
N ARG A 117 5.10 -2.67 3.66
CA ARG A 117 6.08 -1.63 3.97
C ARG A 117 7.37 -1.79 3.17
N LYS A 118 7.93 -3.02 3.13
CA LYS A 118 9.12 -3.32 2.32
C LYS A 118 8.89 -3.15 0.83
N LEU A 119 7.72 -3.55 0.32
CA LEU A 119 7.36 -3.33 -1.08
C LEU A 119 7.34 -1.83 -1.41
N CYS A 120 6.77 -0.98 -0.55
CA CYS A 120 6.75 0.46 -0.76
C CYS A 120 8.16 1.06 -0.80
N ASP A 121 9.01 0.68 0.16
CA ASP A 121 10.41 1.14 0.21
C ASP A 121 11.21 0.68 -1.02
N TYR A 122 11.00 -0.58 -1.45
CA TYR A 122 11.58 -1.16 -2.65
C TYR A 122 11.10 -0.47 -3.92
N LEU A 123 9.80 -0.26 -4.07
CA LEU A 123 9.18 0.37 -5.24
C LEU A 123 9.70 1.79 -5.46
N VAL A 124 9.77 2.59 -4.39
CA VAL A 124 10.33 3.95 -4.45
C VAL A 124 11.80 3.90 -4.86
N PHE A 125 12.57 2.96 -4.33
CA PHE A 125 13.98 2.78 -4.70
C PHE A 125 14.14 2.40 -6.18
N GLU A 126 13.38 1.43 -6.68
CA GLU A 126 13.42 1.01 -8.09
C GLU A 126 13.10 2.17 -9.03
N VAL A 127 12.02 2.92 -8.74
CA VAL A 127 11.61 4.05 -9.56
C VAL A 127 12.63 5.19 -9.49
N SER A 128 13.16 5.50 -8.29
CA SER A 128 14.11 6.61 -8.11
C SER A 128 15.45 6.37 -8.81
N ASN A 129 15.88 5.11 -8.96
CA ASN A 129 17.12 4.75 -9.64
C ASN A 129 16.92 4.37 -11.11
N SER A 130 15.68 4.39 -11.59
CA SER A 130 15.38 4.13 -13.00
C SER A 130 15.63 5.39 -13.84
N GLY A 131 16.55 5.30 -14.80
CA GLY A 131 16.97 6.46 -15.60
C GLY A 131 15.98 6.91 -16.69
N VAL A 132 14.75 6.39 -16.76
CA VAL A 132 13.82 6.62 -17.88
C VAL A 132 12.36 6.41 -17.47
N GLY A 133 11.43 7.23 -17.98
CA GLY A 133 9.99 7.14 -17.70
C GLY A 133 9.29 5.84 -18.12
N ALA A 134 9.86 5.05 -19.03
CA ALA A 134 9.30 3.75 -19.44
C ALA A 134 9.34 2.71 -18.29
N HIS A 135 10.39 2.74 -17.47
CA HIS A 135 10.51 1.83 -16.33
C HIS A 135 9.48 2.16 -15.24
N VAL A 136 9.29 3.46 -14.96
CA VAL A 136 8.27 3.94 -14.01
C VAL A 136 6.88 3.43 -14.39
N ASN A 137 6.51 3.54 -15.67
CA ASN A 137 5.23 3.05 -16.15
C ASN A 137 5.09 1.54 -15.95
N LYS A 138 6.13 0.76 -16.23
CA LYS A 138 6.14 -0.69 -16.01
C LYS A 138 5.94 -1.03 -14.53
N CYS A 139 6.63 -0.36 -13.61
CA CYS A 139 6.44 -0.57 -12.17
C CYS A 139 5.00 -0.28 -11.74
N VAL A 140 4.42 0.83 -12.19
CA VAL A 140 3.04 1.20 -11.89
C VAL A 140 2.04 0.21 -12.49
N ASP A 141 2.27 -0.28 -13.71
CA ASP A 141 1.41 -1.30 -14.34
C ASP A 141 1.44 -2.60 -13.55
N THR A 142 2.62 -3.07 -13.16
CA THR A 142 2.74 -4.26 -12.33
C THR A 142 2.03 -4.10 -10.99
N ILE A 143 2.11 -2.95 -10.34
CA ILE A 143 1.38 -2.71 -9.10
C ILE A 143 -0.14 -2.66 -9.35
N ASN A 144 -0.60 -2.07 -10.46
CA ASN A 144 -2.01 -2.14 -10.85
C ASN A 144 -2.47 -3.58 -11.04
N ASP A 145 -1.65 -4.44 -11.67
CA ASP A 145 -1.96 -5.87 -11.80
C ASP A 145 -2.01 -6.55 -10.44
N MET A 146 -1.07 -6.26 -9.53
CA MET A 146 -1.12 -6.79 -8.16
C MET A 146 -2.42 -6.44 -7.42
N ILE A 147 -2.98 -5.25 -7.68
CA ILE A 147 -4.23 -4.78 -7.06
C ILE A 147 -5.45 -5.36 -7.75
N TRP A 148 -5.58 -5.15 -9.06
CA TRP A 148 -6.84 -5.36 -9.80
C TRP A 148 -6.91 -6.71 -10.52
N LYS A 149 -5.78 -7.21 -11.03
CA LYS A 149 -5.70 -8.49 -11.77
C LYS A 149 -5.55 -9.66 -10.80
N TYR A 150 -4.60 -9.57 -9.88
CA TYR A 150 -4.22 -10.66 -8.97
C TYR A 150 -4.79 -10.53 -7.55
N ASN A 151 -5.40 -9.39 -7.19
CA ASN A 151 -6.05 -9.18 -5.88
C ASN A 151 -5.14 -9.48 -4.68
N ILE A 152 -3.83 -9.21 -4.80
CA ILE A 152 -2.83 -9.44 -3.75
C ILE A 152 -2.95 -8.37 -2.66
N LEU A 153 -3.26 -7.14 -3.08
CA LEU A 153 -3.30 -5.94 -2.25
C LEU A 153 -4.51 -5.09 -2.64
N THR A 154 -4.94 -4.24 -1.72
CA THR A 154 -5.96 -3.24 -2.00
C THR A 154 -5.32 -1.87 -2.17
N ILE A 155 -5.87 -1.04 -3.05
CA ILE A 155 -5.30 0.29 -3.37
C ILE A 155 -5.22 1.19 -2.13
N ASP A 156 -6.23 1.17 -1.26
CA ASP A 156 -6.28 1.93 0.00
C ASP A 156 -5.13 1.57 0.94
N ARG A 157 -4.81 0.27 1.08
CA ARG A 157 -3.69 -0.16 1.94
C ARG A 157 -2.34 0.26 1.36
N LEU A 158 -2.16 0.11 0.04
CA LEU A 158 -0.91 0.47 -0.61
C LEU A 158 -0.67 1.98 -0.55
N VAL A 159 -1.65 2.80 -0.93
CA VAL A 159 -1.52 4.26 -0.91
C VAL A 159 -1.34 4.77 0.51
N LEU A 160 -2.08 4.24 1.49
CA LEU A 160 -1.85 4.58 2.90
C LEU A 160 -0.41 4.27 3.31
N CYS A 161 0.10 3.09 2.93
CA CYS A 161 1.46 2.69 3.28
C CYS A 161 2.51 3.61 2.63
N LEU A 162 2.34 4.00 1.37
CA LEU A 162 3.19 4.97 0.66
C LEU A 162 3.14 6.36 1.30
N SER A 163 1.94 6.86 1.64
CA SER A 163 1.74 8.16 2.30
C SER A 163 2.36 8.24 3.70
N LEU A 164 2.58 7.09 4.36
CA LEU A 164 3.21 7.01 5.69
C LEU A 164 4.71 6.66 5.63
N ARG A 165 5.36 6.78 4.46
CA ARG A 165 6.81 6.60 4.34
C ARG A 165 7.58 7.86 4.70
N THR A 166 8.74 7.65 5.31
CA THR A 166 9.60 8.69 5.88
C THR A 166 10.68 9.10 4.88
N LEU A 167 10.22 9.39 3.66
CA LEU A 167 11.06 9.71 2.51
C LEU A 167 11.44 11.19 2.51
N GLU A 168 12.58 11.51 1.91
CA GLU A 168 13.10 12.88 1.84
C GLU A 168 13.44 13.26 0.41
N GLY A 169 13.44 14.57 0.13
CA GLY A 169 13.89 15.13 -1.14
C GLY A 169 13.20 14.50 -2.36
N ASN A 170 14.00 14.05 -3.33
CA ASN A 170 13.51 13.46 -4.57
C ASN A 170 12.67 12.19 -4.34
N GLU A 171 12.99 11.39 -3.33
CA GLU A 171 12.30 10.12 -3.09
C GLU A 171 10.86 10.34 -2.60
N ALA A 172 10.63 11.41 -1.82
CA ALA A 172 9.29 11.81 -1.44
C ALA A 172 8.48 12.21 -2.69
N GLN A 173 9.06 13.00 -3.59
CA GLN A 173 8.42 13.38 -4.86
C GLN A 173 8.11 12.16 -5.73
N VAL A 174 9.03 11.19 -5.81
CA VAL A 174 8.81 9.92 -6.51
C VAL A 174 7.65 9.14 -5.89
N SER A 175 7.56 9.05 -4.56
CA SER A 175 6.44 8.39 -3.88
C SER A 175 5.09 9.03 -4.23
N PHE A 176 5.01 10.36 -4.24
CA PHE A 176 3.79 11.06 -4.65
C PHE A 176 3.47 10.86 -6.13
N CYS A 177 4.48 10.88 -7.01
CA CYS A 177 4.30 10.54 -8.43
C CYS A 177 3.72 9.12 -8.59
N ILE A 178 4.25 8.13 -7.85
CA ILE A 178 3.71 6.77 -7.84
C ILE A 178 2.25 6.76 -7.39
N ILE A 179 1.92 7.44 -6.28
CA ILE A 179 0.54 7.56 -5.78
C ILE A 179 -0.38 8.15 -6.86
N GLN A 180 0.02 9.25 -7.50
CA GLN A 180 -0.78 9.88 -8.55
C GLN A 180 -1.02 8.92 -9.72
N LEU A 181 0.04 8.25 -10.20
CA LEU A 181 -0.07 7.30 -11.29
C LEU A 181 -0.95 6.10 -10.92
N LEU A 182 -0.87 5.58 -9.70
CA LEU A 182 -1.73 4.49 -9.24
C LEU A 182 -3.22 4.89 -9.21
N LEU A 183 -3.53 6.14 -8.88
CA LEU A 183 -4.90 6.62 -8.77
C LEU A 183 -5.50 7.04 -10.12
N LEU A 184 -4.66 7.58 -11.02
CA LEU A 184 -5.14 8.26 -12.23
C LEU A 184 -4.75 7.58 -13.55
N LYS A 185 -3.65 6.82 -13.60
CA LYS A 185 -3.16 6.23 -14.86
C LYS A 185 -4.16 5.21 -15.41
N THR A 186 -4.60 4.27 -14.57
CA THR A 186 -5.65 3.31 -14.93
C THR A 186 -7.03 3.89 -14.63
N SER A 187 -8.03 3.43 -15.37
CA SER A 187 -9.43 3.84 -15.14
C SER A 187 -10.11 3.01 -14.05
N GLU A 188 -9.49 1.95 -13.53
CA GLU A 188 -10.08 1.03 -12.55
C GLU A 188 -10.67 1.77 -11.34
N PHE A 189 -9.85 2.55 -10.64
CA PHE A 189 -10.32 3.26 -9.44
C PHE A 189 -11.30 4.40 -9.78
N ARG A 190 -11.01 5.18 -10.83
CA ARG A 190 -11.87 6.29 -11.27
C ARG A 190 -13.26 5.82 -11.73
N ASN A 191 -13.34 4.71 -12.45
CA ASN A 191 -14.62 4.13 -12.89
C ASN A 191 -15.45 3.68 -11.69
N ARG A 192 -14.81 3.09 -10.66
CA ARG A 192 -15.47 2.71 -9.40
C ARG A 192 -16.00 3.94 -8.66
N LEU A 193 -15.19 5.00 -8.55
CA LEU A 193 -15.61 6.26 -7.92
C LEU A 193 -16.78 6.89 -8.65
N GLN A 194 -16.67 7.07 -9.96
CA GLN A 194 -17.72 7.67 -10.78
C GLN A 194 -19.02 6.87 -10.70
N GLU A 195 -18.96 5.54 -10.82
CA GLU A 195 -20.14 4.70 -10.65
C GLU A 195 -20.77 4.87 -9.26
N PHE A 196 -19.94 4.84 -8.20
CA PHE A 196 -20.42 4.90 -6.84
C PHE A 196 -21.08 6.26 -6.54
N VAL A 197 -20.40 7.36 -6.88
CA VAL A 197 -20.85 8.73 -6.63
C VAL A 197 -22.08 9.08 -7.45
N ASN A 198 -22.15 8.69 -8.73
CA ASN A 198 -23.28 9.02 -9.60
C ASN A 198 -24.57 8.29 -9.21
N ASN A 199 -24.46 7.09 -8.63
CA ASN A 199 -25.60 6.22 -8.36
C ASN A 199 -25.99 6.12 -6.88
N ASN A 200 -25.24 6.73 -5.96
CA ASN A 200 -25.51 6.68 -4.53
C ASN A 200 -25.61 8.08 -3.91
N SER A 201 -26.33 8.18 -2.80
CA SER A 201 -26.35 9.38 -1.96
C SER A 201 -25.81 9.05 -0.56
N PRO A 202 -25.10 9.98 0.10
CA PRO A 202 -24.60 9.78 1.46
C PRO A 202 -25.73 9.74 2.50
N GLU A 203 -26.94 10.19 2.16
CA GLU A 203 -28.10 10.21 3.04
C GLU A 203 -28.77 8.83 3.11
N HIS A 204 -28.02 7.80 3.50
CA HIS A 204 -28.47 6.41 3.49
C HIS A 204 -29.74 6.19 4.33
N TRP A 205 -29.95 6.99 5.38
CA TRP A 205 -31.15 6.95 6.23
C TRP A 205 -32.43 7.40 5.52
N LYS A 206 -32.33 8.07 4.37
CA LYS A 206 -33.47 8.44 3.52
C LYS A 206 -33.71 7.45 2.38
N GLN A 207 -32.90 6.42 2.25
CA GLN A 207 -32.94 5.47 1.14
C GLN A 207 -33.58 4.16 1.56
N ASN A 208 -34.51 3.66 0.74
CA ASN A 208 -35.18 2.38 0.96
C ASN A 208 -34.52 1.22 0.20
N ASN A 209 -33.57 1.50 -0.69
CA ASN A 209 -32.92 0.54 -1.59
C ASN A 209 -31.39 0.55 -1.50
N TRP A 210 -30.81 1.01 -0.38
CA TRP A 210 -29.36 1.04 -0.18
C TRP A 210 -28.70 -0.32 -0.45
N HIS A 211 -29.25 -1.38 0.15
CA HIS A 211 -28.66 -2.71 0.04
C HIS A 211 -28.63 -3.23 -1.41
N GLU A 212 -29.70 -2.99 -2.18
CA GLU A 212 -29.77 -3.35 -3.59
C GLU A 212 -28.71 -2.62 -4.41
N ARG A 213 -28.55 -1.31 -4.21
CA ARG A 213 -27.52 -0.50 -4.88
C ARG A 213 -26.11 -0.93 -4.49
N HIS A 214 -25.89 -1.24 -3.21
CA HIS A 214 -24.63 -1.75 -2.70
C HIS A 214 -24.27 -3.09 -3.35
N LEU A 215 -25.22 -4.02 -3.45
CA LEU A 215 -25.02 -5.30 -4.15
C LEU A 215 -24.74 -5.10 -5.64
N ALA A 216 -25.48 -4.23 -6.32
CA ALA A 216 -25.26 -3.94 -7.74
C ALA A 216 -23.84 -3.38 -7.99
N PHE A 217 -23.35 -2.51 -7.10
CA PHE A 217 -21.97 -2.02 -7.15
C PHE A 217 -20.95 -3.16 -7.04
N HIS A 218 -21.09 -4.05 -6.04
CA HIS A 218 -20.18 -5.19 -5.84
C HIS A 218 -20.27 -6.26 -6.93
N GLN A 219 -21.43 -6.42 -7.56
CA GLN A 219 -21.57 -7.28 -8.74
C GLN A 219 -20.79 -6.72 -9.94
N LYS A 220 -20.82 -5.39 -10.13
CA LYS A 220 -20.08 -4.71 -11.21
C LYS A 220 -18.59 -4.60 -10.92
N PHE A 221 -18.22 -4.38 -9.66
CA PHE A 221 -16.85 -4.19 -9.20
C PHE A 221 -16.55 -5.12 -8.02
N PRO A 222 -16.35 -6.43 -8.26
CA PRO A 222 -16.11 -7.38 -7.19
C PRO A 222 -14.79 -7.08 -6.47
N GLU A 223 -14.82 -7.16 -5.14
CA GLU A 223 -13.65 -7.02 -4.28
C GLU A 223 -13.27 -8.40 -3.71
N LYS A 224 -12.10 -8.92 -4.09
CA LYS A 224 -11.59 -10.21 -3.60
C LYS A 224 -10.58 -9.98 -2.48
N PHE A 225 -10.80 -10.60 -1.34
CA PHE A 225 -9.95 -10.50 -0.15
C PHE A 225 -9.24 -11.81 0.23
N ALA A 226 -9.54 -12.89 -0.49
CA ALA A 226 -8.95 -14.20 -0.33
C ALA A 226 -8.76 -14.84 -1.71
N PRO A 227 -7.78 -15.75 -1.90
CA PRO A 227 -7.65 -16.54 -3.11
C PRO A 227 -8.92 -17.37 -3.35
N ASP A 228 -9.43 -17.35 -4.57
CA ASP A 228 -10.53 -18.23 -4.98
C ASP A 228 -9.95 -19.66 -5.06
N GLU A 229 -10.12 -20.49 -4.01
CA GLU A 229 -10.13 -21.99 -4.08
C GLU A 229 -10.07 -22.73 -2.72
N SER A 230 -10.31 -22.13 -1.55
CA SER A 230 -10.54 -22.95 -0.35
C SER A 230 -12.00 -23.37 -0.22
N VAL A 231 -12.33 -24.58 -0.71
CA VAL A 231 -13.63 -25.27 -0.55
C VAL A 231 -14.04 -25.45 0.94
N SER A 232 -13.13 -25.14 1.88
CA SER A 232 -13.25 -25.50 3.29
C SER A 232 -13.33 -24.34 4.31
N HIS A 233 -13.27 -23.05 3.94
CA HIS A 233 -13.34 -21.94 4.91
C HIS A 233 -13.96 -20.65 4.34
N PRO A 234 -14.53 -19.79 5.21
CA PRO A 234 -15.95 -19.49 5.30
C PRO A 234 -16.42 -18.51 4.23
N SER A 235 -17.73 -18.58 3.93
CA SER A 235 -18.49 -17.52 3.26
C SER A 235 -17.99 -16.15 3.70
N THR A 236 -17.68 -15.29 2.73
CA THR A 236 -17.24 -13.91 2.94
C THR A 236 -18.05 -13.25 4.06
N LEU A 237 -17.36 -12.55 4.97
CA LEU A 237 -18.05 -11.84 6.04
C LEU A 237 -19.06 -10.85 5.42
N PRO A 238 -20.23 -10.66 6.03
CA PRO A 238 -21.23 -9.76 5.48
C PRO A 238 -20.69 -8.33 5.30
N VAL A 239 -20.79 -7.82 4.07
CA VAL A 239 -20.44 -6.42 3.74
C VAL A 239 -21.74 -5.69 3.45
N TYR A 240 -22.12 -4.75 4.33
CA TYR A 240 -23.40 -4.03 4.22
C TYR A 240 -23.27 -2.61 3.67
N PHE A 241 -22.11 -1.98 3.84
CA PHE A 241 -21.90 -0.57 3.52
C PHE A 241 -20.58 -0.31 2.80
N GLY A 242 -19.52 -1.01 3.20
CA GLY A 242 -18.18 -0.76 2.71
C GLY A 242 -17.99 -1.14 1.24
N ASN A 243 -17.12 -0.36 0.58
CA ASN A 243 -16.48 -0.68 -0.69
C ASN A 243 -15.12 0.06 -0.73
N VAL A 244 -14.32 -0.20 -1.76
CA VAL A 244 -12.99 0.39 -1.92
C VAL A 244 -13.02 1.91 -1.99
N CYS A 245 -14.05 2.52 -2.58
CA CYS A 245 -14.20 3.97 -2.66
C CYS A 245 -14.31 4.59 -1.26
N LEU A 246 -15.21 4.05 -0.42
CA LEU A 246 -15.41 4.51 0.96
C LEU A 246 -14.21 4.18 1.86
N ARG A 247 -13.56 3.03 1.66
CA ARG A 247 -12.33 2.67 2.39
C ARG A 247 -11.16 3.60 2.05
N PHE A 248 -11.13 4.12 0.82
CA PHE A 248 -10.09 5.04 0.37
C PHE A 248 -10.27 6.47 0.88
N LEU A 249 -11.50 6.90 1.18
CA LEU A 249 -11.77 8.28 1.62
C LEU A 249 -10.90 8.75 2.81
N PRO A 250 -10.78 8.02 3.95
CA PRO A 250 -9.87 8.44 5.03
C PRO A 250 -8.38 8.39 4.64
N VAL A 251 -8.02 7.59 3.64
CA VAL A 251 -6.65 7.55 3.09
C VAL A 251 -6.39 8.78 2.22
N LEU A 252 -7.40 9.26 1.50
CA LEU A 252 -7.33 10.49 0.71
C LEU A 252 -7.02 11.68 1.63
N ASP A 253 -7.67 11.80 2.79
CA ASP A 253 -7.39 12.86 3.77
C ASP A 253 -5.91 12.89 4.19
N ILE A 254 -5.37 11.73 4.56
CA ILE A 254 -3.95 11.58 4.93
C ILE A 254 -3.07 11.96 3.75
N THR A 255 -3.41 11.49 2.55
CA THR A 255 -2.64 11.74 1.34
C THR A 255 -2.60 13.23 1.02
N ILE A 256 -3.73 13.93 1.05
CA ILE A 256 -3.82 15.39 0.86
C ILE A 256 -2.90 16.12 1.86
N HIS A 257 -2.95 15.77 3.15
CA HIS A 257 -2.06 16.38 4.15
C HIS A 257 -0.59 16.19 3.80
N ARG A 258 -0.19 14.99 3.36
CA ARG A 258 1.21 14.73 2.95
C ARG A 258 1.62 15.54 1.72
N TYR A 259 0.73 15.73 0.75
CA TYR A 259 1.00 16.60 -0.41
C TYR A 259 1.21 18.06 -0.01
N LEU A 260 0.43 18.57 0.96
CA LEU A 260 0.53 19.94 1.45
C LEU A 260 1.81 20.24 2.22
N GLU A 261 2.43 19.22 2.83
CA GLU A 261 3.66 19.35 3.62
C GLU A 261 4.93 19.44 2.75
N VAL A 262 4.85 19.05 1.47
CA VAL A 262 6.00 18.91 0.56
C VAL A 262 6.13 20.18 -0.30
N PRO A 263 7.32 20.53 -0.84
CA PRO A 263 7.51 21.80 -1.54
C PRO A 263 6.48 22.07 -2.64
N ALA A 264 6.23 23.36 -2.91
CA ALA A 264 5.19 23.87 -3.82
C ALA A 264 5.15 23.22 -5.22
N THR A 265 6.21 22.57 -5.66
CA THR A 265 6.25 21.79 -6.90
C THR A 265 5.20 20.67 -6.94
N MET A 266 4.74 20.17 -5.78
CA MET A 266 3.71 19.13 -5.71
C MET A 266 2.26 19.67 -5.67
N SER A 267 2.03 20.99 -5.60
CA SER A 267 0.67 21.53 -5.54
C SER A 267 -0.14 21.21 -6.79
N LYS A 268 0.48 21.33 -7.98
CA LYS A 268 -0.17 21.00 -9.26
C LYS A 268 -0.58 19.52 -9.32
N THR A 269 0.22 18.64 -8.73
CA THR A 269 -0.06 17.20 -8.67
C THR A 269 -1.29 16.94 -7.80
N LEU A 270 -1.42 17.67 -6.68
CA LEU A 270 -2.58 17.61 -5.80
C LEU A 270 -3.84 18.17 -6.49
N ASP A 271 -3.75 19.29 -7.18
CA ASP A 271 -4.89 19.87 -7.93
C ASP A 271 -5.46 18.86 -8.92
N VAL A 272 -4.59 18.19 -9.69
CA VAL A 272 -4.99 17.14 -10.63
C VAL A 272 -5.65 15.96 -9.92
N LEU A 273 -5.23 15.58 -8.71
CA LEU A 273 -5.89 14.52 -7.94
C LEU A 273 -7.29 14.94 -7.50
N LEU A 274 -7.44 16.17 -7.00
CA LEU A 274 -8.72 16.70 -6.52
C LEU A 274 -9.73 16.91 -7.66
N ASP A 275 -9.27 17.21 -8.87
CA ASP A 275 -10.13 17.35 -10.06
C ASP A 275 -10.73 16.00 -10.52
N HIS A 276 -10.11 14.87 -10.19
CA HIS A 276 -10.45 13.55 -10.76
C HIS A 276 -11.05 12.54 -9.78
N LEU A 277 -10.88 12.74 -8.46
CA LEU A 277 -11.28 11.77 -7.42
C LEU A 277 -12.46 12.25 -6.58
#